data_AF-A0A3A9C5Y6-F1
#
_entry.id   AF-A0A3A9C5Y6-F1
#
_cell.length_a   1.000
_cell.length_b   1.000
_cell.length_c   1.000
_cell.angle_alpha   90.00
_cell.angle_beta   90.00
_cell.angle_gamma   90.00
#
_symmetry.space_group_name_H-M   'P 1'
#
loop_
_entity.id
_entity.type
_entity.pdbx_description
1 polymer ?
#
loop_
_entity_poly.entity_id
_entity_poly.type
_entity_poly.pdbx_seq_one_letter_code
_entity_poly.pdbx_strand_id
1 'polypeptide(L)'
;MGAGGLKKEVEQMAQGKLGFGFMRLPVIDGVQENIDLEQLNQMVDEFLGNGFTYFDTSYAYHNGKSEEALRKSVVERYPREQFTIATKLPTFLI
;
A
#
# COMPACT_ATOMS: atom_id res chain seq x y z
N MET A 1 -27.90 34.36 17.95
CA MET A 1 -28.31 33.00 17.55
C MET A 1 -27.97 32.84 16.08
N GLY A 2 -27.10 31.96 15.59
CA GLY A 2 -26.34 30.89 16.22
C GLY A 2 -24.96 30.76 15.55
N ALA A 3 -24.03 30.17 16.29
CA ALA A 3 -22.69 29.85 15.80
C ALA A 3 -22.79 28.82 14.66
N GLY A 4 -22.37 29.21 13.46
CA GLY A 4 -22.13 28.29 12.36
C GLY A 4 -20.99 27.35 12.76
N GLY A 5 -21.33 26.09 13.04
CA GLY A 5 -20.36 25.07 13.41
C GLY A 5 -19.37 24.85 12.28
N LEU A 6 -18.10 25.18 12.53
CA LEU A 6 -16.99 24.65 11.75
C LEU A 6 -17.02 23.13 11.88
N LYS A 7 -17.35 22.43 10.79
CA LYS A 7 -16.99 21.03 10.63
C LYS A 7 -15.46 20.99 10.53
N LYS A 8 -14.79 20.67 11.64
CA LYS A 8 -13.41 20.20 11.57
C LYS A 8 -13.46 18.84 10.89
N GLU A 9 -12.95 18.75 9.66
CA GLU A 9 -12.57 17.47 9.08
C GLU A 9 -11.53 16.87 10.03
N VAL A 10 -11.92 15.80 10.73
CA VAL A 10 -10.99 15.06 11.58
C VAL A 10 -10.13 14.26 10.63
N GLU A 11 -8.88 14.68 10.45
CA GLU A 11 -7.86 13.90 9.76
C GLU A 11 -7.73 12.57 10.50
N GLN A 12 -8.08 11.46 9.85
CA GLN A 12 -8.05 10.14 10.45
C GLN A 12 -6.59 9.73 10.64
N MET A 13 -6.12 9.83 11.88
CA MET A 13 -4.75 9.47 12.25
C MET A 13 -4.65 7.95 12.49
N ALA A 14 -3.62 7.32 11.92
CA ALA A 14 -3.32 5.90 12.18
C ALA A 14 -3.25 5.59 13.69
N GLN A 15 -3.98 4.56 14.11
CA GLN A 15 -3.94 4.05 15.47
C GLN A 15 -2.72 3.12 15.68
N GLY A 16 -1.50 3.67 15.56
CA GLY A 16 -0.24 2.93 15.79
C GLY A 16 0.82 3.15 14.71
N LYS A 17 1.90 2.37 14.75
CA LYS A 17 3.00 2.40 13.77
C LYS A 17 3.09 1.06 13.05
N LEU A 18 2.43 0.97 11.90
CA LEU A 18 2.48 -0.21 11.02
C LEU A 18 2.85 0.21 9.60
N GLY A 19 3.52 -0.69 8.89
CA GLY A 19 3.78 -0.61 7.46
C GLY A 19 3.17 -1.82 6.75
N PHE A 20 2.81 -1.64 5.49
CA PHE A 20 2.27 -2.70 4.64
C PHE A 20 3.38 -3.31 3.78
N GLY A 21 3.72 -4.57 4.03
CA GLY A 21 4.79 -5.27 3.31
C GLY A 21 4.30 -6.06 2.11
N PHE A 22 4.97 -5.93 0.97
CA PHE A 22 4.66 -6.64 -0.29
C PHE A 22 5.48 -7.93 -0.49
N MET A 23 6.06 -8.50 0.58
CA MET A 23 6.88 -9.72 0.46
C MET A 23 6.07 -11.01 0.33
N ARG A 24 4.83 -11.03 0.82
CA ARG A 24 3.92 -12.19 0.81
C ARG A 24 2.49 -11.72 0.54
N LEU A 25 2.23 -11.41 -0.72
CA LEU A 25 0.92 -10.98 -1.20
C LEU A 25 0.00 -12.19 -1.42
N PRO A 26 -1.33 -11.98 -1.45
CA PRO A 26 -2.25 -13.01 -1.92
C PRO A 26 -1.94 -13.38 -3.37
N VAL A 27 -2.02 -14.68 -3.66
CA VAL A 27 -1.70 -15.24 -4.97
C VAL A 27 -2.74 -16.27 -5.38
N ILE A 28 -3.01 -16.33 -6.68
CA ILE A 28 -3.93 -17.28 -7.28
C ILE A 28 -3.17 -18.59 -7.54
N ASP A 29 -3.78 -19.73 -7.18
CA ASP A 29 -3.24 -21.09 -7.36
C ASP A 29 -1.85 -21.32 -6.74
N GLY A 30 -1.45 -20.51 -5.75
CA GLY A 30 -0.14 -20.59 -5.10
C GLY A 30 1.05 -20.11 -5.95
N VAL A 31 0.80 -19.58 -7.14
CA VAL A 31 1.84 -19.12 -8.07
C VAL A 31 2.28 -17.71 -7.69
N GLN A 32 3.56 -17.54 -7.32
CA GLN A 32 4.05 -16.28 -6.74
C GLN A 32 3.88 -15.07 -7.66
N GLU A 33 4.02 -15.25 -8.97
CA GLU A 33 3.87 -14.18 -9.96
C GLU A 33 2.41 -13.78 -10.20
N ASN A 34 1.47 -14.67 -9.86
CA ASN A 34 0.04 -14.49 -10.11
C ASN A 34 -0.64 -13.86 -8.90
N ILE A 35 -0.24 -12.62 -8.59
CA ILE A 35 -0.76 -11.85 -7.46
C ILE A 35 -2.26 -11.57 -7.68
N ASP A 36 -3.07 -11.88 -6.68
CA ASP A 36 -4.50 -11.53 -6.67
C ASP A 36 -4.64 -10.02 -6.42
N LEU A 37 -4.78 -9.25 -7.51
CA LEU A 37 -4.90 -7.80 -7.46
C LEU A 37 -6.23 -7.34 -6.87
N GLU A 38 -7.30 -8.12 -7.00
CA GLU A 38 -8.60 -7.74 -6.44
C GLU A 38 -8.53 -7.76 -4.92
N GLN A 39 -8.01 -8.86 -4.36
CA GLN A 39 -7.83 -8.98 -2.92
C GLN A 39 -6.79 -7.97 -2.40
N LEU A 40 -5.66 -7.81 -3.10
CA LEU A 40 -4.65 -6.83 -2.73
C LEU A 40 -5.21 -5.40 -2.68
N ASN A 41 -6.05 -5.04 -3.66
CA ASN A 41 -6.70 -3.73 -3.69
C ASN A 41 -7.55 -3.49 -2.44
N GLN A 42 -8.37 -4.46 -2.03
CA GLN A 42 -9.17 -4.35 -0.81
C GLN A 42 -8.30 -4.17 0.44
N MET A 43 -7.17 -4.89 0.52
CA MET A 43 -6.23 -4.76 1.63
C MET A 43 -5.56 -3.39 1.68
N VAL A 44 -5.20 -2.82 0.52
CA VAL A 44 -4.64 -1.47 0.41
C VAL A 44 -5.68 -0.43 0.84
N ASP A 45 -6.92 -0.58 0.41
CA ASP A 45 -8.02 0.33 0.73
C ASP A 45 -8.26 0.39 2.24
N GLU A 46 -8.29 -0.77 2.89
CA GLU A 46 -8.43 -0.87 4.34
C GLU A 46 -7.23 -0.26 5.08
N PHE A 47 -6.00 -0.49 4.59
CA PHE A 47 -4.79 0.03 5.22
C PHE A 47 -4.75 1.58 5.16
N LEU A 48 -4.97 2.16 3.98
CA LEU A 48 -5.04 3.61 3.81
C LEU A 48 -6.25 4.23 4.52
N GLY A 49 -7.41 3.57 4.47
CA GLY A 49 -8.63 4.01 5.14
C GLY A 49 -8.50 4.10 6.66
N ASN A 50 -7.66 3.26 7.25
CA ASN A 50 -7.30 3.32 8.67
C ASN A 50 -6.16 4.32 8.98
N GLY A 51 -5.76 5.15 8.03
CA GLY A 51 -4.79 6.23 8.20
C GLY A 51 -3.31 5.82 8.13
N PHE A 52 -3.01 4.56 7.77
CA PHE A 52 -1.62 4.11 7.60
C PHE A 52 -1.12 4.43 6.19
N THR A 53 0.17 4.75 6.05
CA THR A 53 0.68 5.34 4.80
C THR A 53 2.01 4.78 4.29
N TYR A 54 2.62 3.81 4.98
CA TYR A 54 3.94 3.29 4.63
C TYR A 54 3.89 1.92 3.98
N PHE A 55 4.43 1.82 2.76
CA PHE A 55 4.49 0.59 1.97
C PHE A 55 5.94 0.15 1.74
N ASP A 56 6.21 -1.14 1.92
CA ASP A 56 7.51 -1.78 1.68
C ASP A 56 7.42 -2.78 0.52
N THR A 57 8.37 -2.71 -0.41
CA THR A 57 8.53 -3.64 -1.54
C THR A 57 10.01 -3.95 -1.80
N SER A 58 10.29 -4.74 -2.84
CA SER A 58 11.64 -5.07 -3.29
C SER A 58 11.60 -5.58 -4.72
N TYR A 59 12.65 -5.33 -5.49
CA TYR A 59 12.86 -5.94 -6.81
C TYR A 59 12.76 -7.47 -6.78
N ALA A 60 13.20 -8.12 -5.70
CA ALA A 60 13.22 -9.59 -5.62
C ALA A 60 11.85 -10.22 -5.30
N TYR A 61 10.90 -9.46 -4.76
CA TYR A 61 9.64 -10.02 -4.27
C TYR A 61 8.74 -10.46 -5.44
N HIS A 62 8.06 -11.61 -5.25
CA HIS A 62 7.19 -12.21 -6.26
C HIS A 62 7.87 -12.36 -7.63
N ASN A 63 9.13 -12.79 -7.64
CA ASN A 63 9.96 -12.95 -8.86
C ASN A 63 9.95 -11.69 -9.76
N GLY A 64 10.06 -10.51 -9.15
CA GLY A 64 10.06 -9.23 -9.85
C GLY A 64 8.69 -8.60 -10.06
N LYS A 65 7.60 -9.22 -9.60
CA LYS A 65 6.23 -8.73 -9.80
C LYS A 65 5.71 -7.78 -8.73
N SER A 66 6.37 -7.72 -7.58
CA SER A 66 5.91 -6.91 -6.44
C SER A 66 5.82 -5.41 -6.72
N GLU A 67 6.81 -4.82 -7.40
CA GLU A 67 6.80 -3.38 -7.72
C GLU A 67 5.70 -3.02 -8.74
N GLU A 68 5.41 -3.92 -9.69
CA GLU A 68 4.30 -3.78 -10.63
C GLU A 68 2.94 -3.85 -9.91
N ALA A 69 2.79 -4.79 -8.98
CA ALA A 69 1.58 -4.91 -8.16
C ALA A 69 1.37 -3.68 -7.26
N LEU A 70 2.43 -3.13 -6.68
CA LEU A 70 2.36 -1.90 -5.88
C LEU A 70 1.91 -0.71 -6.74
N ARG A 71 2.47 -0.56 -7.95
CA ARG A 71 2.05 0.48 -8.90
C ARG A 71 0.54 0.40 -9.17
N LYS A 72 0.04 -0.80 -9.51
CA LYS A 72 -1.37 -1.04 -9.82
C LYS A 72 -2.29 -0.81 -8.63
N SER A 73 -1.87 -1.24 -7.44
CA SER A 73 -2.77 -1.28 -6.27
C SER A 73 -2.72 -0.01 -5.43
N VAL A 74 -1.64 0.77 -5.51
CA VAL A 74 -1.42 1.98 -4.71
C VAL A 74 -1.26 3.21 -5.61
N VAL A 75 -0.24 3.24 -6.47
CA VAL A 75 0.16 4.46 -7.20
C VAL A 75 -0.89 4.92 -8.21
N GLU A 76 -1.52 3.99 -8.92
CA GLU A 76 -2.57 4.32 -9.89
C GLU A 76 -3.92 4.66 -9.24
N ARG A 77 -4.08 4.38 -7.95
CA ARG A 77 -5.38 4.48 -7.23
C ARG A 77 -5.43 5.63 -6.22
N TYR A 78 -4.28 6.11 -5.75
CA TYR A 78 -4.19 7.12 -4.70
C TYR A 78 -3.23 8.28 -5.09
N PRO A 79 -3.51 9.52 -4.64
CA PRO A 79 -2.58 10.64 -4.80
C PRO A 79 -1.22 10.35 -4.17
N ARG A 80 -0.14 10.75 -4.85
CA ARG A 80 1.24 10.41 -4.46
C ARG A 80 1.59 10.88 -3.05
N GLU A 81 1.00 11.98 -2.60
CA GLU A 81 1.25 12.63 -1.32
C GLU A 81 0.66 11.84 -0.14
N GLN A 82 -0.26 10.89 -0.39
CA GLN A 82 -0.93 10.12 0.66
C GLN A 82 -0.12 8.93 1.18
N PHE A 83 1.02 8.59 0.54
CA PHE A 83 1.77 7.40 0.91
C PHE A 83 3.29 7.56 0.75
N THR A 84 4.02 6.69 1.44
CA THR A 84 5.47 6.51 1.32
C THR A 84 5.75 5.10 0.82
N ILE A 85 6.67 4.99 -0.15
CA ILE A 85 7.14 3.70 -0.67
C ILE A 85 8.61 3.54 -0.31
N ALA A 86 8.96 2.39 0.23
CA ALA A 86 10.33 1.93 0.38
C ALA A 86 10.57 0.70 -0.51
N THR A 87 11.54 0.80 -1.42
CA THR A 87 12.07 -0.36 -2.17
C THR A 87 13.54 -0.58 -1.80
N LYS A 88 14.12 -1.66 -2.31
CA LYS A 88 15.46 -2.14 -1.94
C LYS A 88 16.33 -2.26 -3.17
N LEU A 89 17.61 -1.90 -3.04
CA LEU A 89 18.61 -2.12 -4.08
C LEU A 89 18.88 -3.64 -4.22
N PRO A 90 18.74 -4.23 -5.41
CA PRO A 90 19.04 -5.65 -5.64
C PRO A 90 20.56 -5.87 -5.71
N THR A 91 21.20 -6.01 -4.55
CA THR A 91 22.68 -6.16 -4.47
C THR A 91 23.22 -7.45 -5.11
N PHE A 92 22.36 -8.39 -5.50
CA PHE A 92 22.74 -9.60 -6.23
C PHE A 92 22.88 -9.37 -7.75
N LEU A 93 22.53 -8.17 -8.25
CA LEU A 93 22.70 -7.79 -9.66
C LEU A 93 23.94 -6.92 -9.92
N ILE A 94 24.73 -6.61 -8.88
CA ILE A 94 25.91 -5.73 -8.94
C ILE A 94 27.20 -6.49 -8.69
#